data_AF-A0A3A4B526-F1
#
_entry.id   AF-A0A3A4B526-F1
#
_cell.length_a   1.000
_cell.length_b   1.000
_cell.length_c   1.000
_cell.angle_alpha   90.00
_cell.angle_beta   90.00
_cell.angle_gamma   90.00
#
_symmetry.space_group_name_H-M   'P 1'
#
loop_
_entity.id
_entity.type
_entity.pdbx_description
1 polymer ?
#
loop_
_entity_poly.entity_id
_entity_poly.type
_entity_poly.pdbx_seq_one_letter_code
_entity_poly.pdbx_strand_id
1 'polypeptide(L)'
;MRRDEAPGGADRGVTVALLLGAVAALTVAVVVAVVAFVLARDPSVPLGAARNTTHALQTPLTVAPVTGSYPGACSGGGAPDLTGATCYQLGQGITINAVEKIAVEPAQGGHHNVVILLPPDGRDQLARLTGQNVKRKIAIAAGGRVVTAATVDEQIVTGNLTISGSFTRPEAQALLAQLLSGTAS
;
A
#
# COMPACT_ATOMS: atom_id res chain seq x y z
N MET A 1 65.68 -58.28 -4.23
CA MET A 1 65.20 -57.31 -3.23
C MET A 1 65.04 -55.95 -3.91
N ARG A 2 63.98 -55.20 -3.54
CA ARG A 2 63.38 -53.98 -4.17
C ARG A 2 62.36 -54.31 -5.28
N ARG A 3 61.03 -54.34 -5.07
CA ARG A 3 60.02 -53.29 -4.70
C ARG A 3 60.01 -52.13 -5.71
N ASP A 4 59.02 -52.12 -6.62
CA ASP A 4 57.82 -51.22 -6.69
C ASP A 4 58.23 -49.81 -7.20
N GLU A 5 57.59 -49.17 -8.18
CA GLU A 5 56.20 -48.69 -8.20
C GLU A 5 55.69 -48.46 -9.65
N ALA A 6 54.42 -48.78 -9.90
CA ALA A 6 53.63 -48.28 -11.02
C ALA A 6 52.73 -47.13 -10.53
N PRO A 7 52.60 -45.98 -11.23
CA PRO A 7 51.65 -44.96 -10.82
C PRO A 7 50.26 -45.26 -11.40
N GLY A 8 49.40 -45.75 -10.50
CA GLY A 8 48.01 -45.35 -10.29
C GLY A 8 47.18 -44.93 -11.50
N GLY A 9 46.37 -45.86 -12.01
CA GLY A 9 45.17 -45.52 -12.77
C GLY A 9 44.22 -44.72 -11.88
N ALA A 10 44.00 -43.46 -12.22
CA ALA A 10 43.00 -42.61 -11.58
C ALA A 10 41.62 -43.25 -11.76
N ASP A 11 41.02 -43.65 -10.63
CA ASP A 11 39.70 -44.25 -10.58
C ASP A 11 38.67 -43.23 -11.08
N ARG A 12 38.05 -43.53 -12.23
CA ARG A 12 37.07 -42.68 -12.90
C ARG A 12 35.90 -42.31 -11.98
N GLY A 13 35.60 -43.13 -10.97
CA GLY A 13 34.57 -42.84 -9.96
C GLY A 13 34.95 -41.67 -9.04
N VAL A 14 36.24 -41.57 -8.68
CA VAL A 14 36.78 -40.49 -7.85
C VAL A 14 36.81 -39.18 -8.64
N THR A 15 37.16 -39.24 -9.93
CA THR A 15 37.17 -38.03 -10.79
C THR A 15 35.76 -37.49 -11.03
N VAL A 16 34.76 -38.36 -11.26
CA VAL A 16 33.36 -37.93 -11.46
C VAL A 16 32.75 -37.37 -10.17
N ALA A 17 33.02 -37.98 -9.01
CA ALA A 17 32.56 -37.45 -7.73
C ALA A 17 33.19 -36.08 -7.39
N LEU A 18 34.48 -35.90 -7.68
CA LEU A 18 35.17 -34.62 -7.53
C LEU A 18 34.62 -33.55 -8.48
N LEU A 19 34.33 -33.92 -9.74
CA LEU A 19 33.76 -32.99 -10.71
C LEU A 19 32.33 -32.58 -10.35
N LEU A 20 31.47 -33.50 -9.92
CA LEU A 20 30.12 -33.19 -9.46
C LEU A 20 30.13 -32.33 -8.20
N GLY A 21 31.01 -32.64 -7.24
CA GLY A 21 31.21 -31.83 -6.04
C GLY A 21 31.74 -30.43 -6.37
N ALA A 22 32.69 -30.33 -7.30
CA ALA A 22 33.23 -29.04 -7.75
C ALA A 22 32.19 -28.21 -8.49
N VAL A 23 31.38 -28.81 -9.37
CA VAL A 23 30.28 -28.13 -10.07
C VAL A 23 29.21 -27.66 -9.07
N ALA A 24 28.82 -28.48 -8.10
CA ALA A 24 27.88 -28.08 -7.06
C ALA A 24 28.44 -26.95 -6.16
N ALA A 25 29.73 -26.99 -5.83
CA ALA A 25 30.38 -25.91 -5.08
C ALA A 25 30.45 -24.61 -5.90
N LEU A 26 30.71 -24.71 -7.21
CA LEU A 26 30.77 -23.55 -8.10
C LEU A 26 29.39 -22.92 -8.28
N THR A 27 28.34 -23.72 -8.41
CA THR A 27 26.96 -23.19 -8.54
C THR A 27 26.52 -22.50 -7.26
N VAL A 28 26.80 -23.09 -6.09
CA VAL A 28 26.51 -22.45 -4.80
C VAL A 28 27.30 -21.14 -4.64
N ALA A 29 28.58 -21.12 -5.00
CA ALA A 29 29.40 -19.91 -4.92
C ALA A 29 28.89 -18.80 -5.86
N VAL A 30 28.46 -19.15 -7.07
CA VAL A 30 27.88 -18.20 -8.03
C VAL A 30 26.54 -17.67 -7.53
N VAL A 31 25.66 -18.53 -6.98
CA VAL A 31 24.36 -18.09 -6.42
C VAL A 31 24.59 -17.14 -5.24
N VAL A 32 25.52 -17.47 -4.33
CA VAL A 32 25.87 -16.59 -3.21
C VAL A 32 26.45 -15.26 -3.70
N ALA A 33 27.33 -15.27 -4.70
CA ALA A 33 27.91 -14.05 -5.27
C ALA A 33 26.87 -13.18 -5.98
N VAL A 34 25.92 -13.77 -6.71
CA VAL A 34 24.82 -13.06 -7.35
C VAL A 34 23.90 -12.44 -6.30
N VAL A 35 23.52 -13.19 -5.27
CA VAL A 35 22.69 -12.67 -4.17
C VAL A 35 23.42 -11.53 -3.46
N ALA A 36 24.70 -11.71 -3.11
CA ALA A 36 25.50 -10.65 -2.48
C ALA A 36 25.64 -9.40 -3.37
N PHE A 37 25.81 -9.59 -4.69
CA PHE A 37 25.91 -8.49 -5.63
C PHE A 37 24.58 -7.75 -5.84
N VAL A 38 23.45 -8.47 -5.87
CA VAL A 38 22.11 -7.88 -5.89
C VAL A 38 21.86 -7.09 -4.61
N LEU A 39 22.19 -7.65 -3.44
CA LEU A 39 22.08 -6.95 -2.16
C LEU A 39 23.00 -5.72 -2.05
N ALA A 40 24.19 -5.76 -2.67
CA ALA A 40 25.12 -4.63 -2.68
C ALA A 40 24.72 -3.50 -3.64
N ARG A 41 23.81 -3.77 -4.60
CA ARG A 41 23.29 -2.79 -5.56
C ARG A 41 22.11 -1.98 -4.99
N ASP A 42 21.46 -2.47 -3.94
CA ASP A 42 20.36 -1.81 -3.24
C ASP A 42 20.82 -1.30 -1.86
N PRO A 43 21.23 -0.03 -1.71
CA PRO A 43 21.67 0.54 -0.43
C PRO A 43 20.53 0.76 0.60
N SER A 44 19.42 0.04 0.49
CA SER A 44 18.17 0.29 1.24
C SER A 44 17.65 -0.88 2.07
N VAL A 45 18.42 -1.97 2.24
CA VAL A 45 18.02 -3.06 3.16
C VAL A 45 18.91 -3.08 4.41
N PRO A 46 18.62 -2.29 5.45
CA PRO A 46 19.16 -2.55 6.77
C PRO A 46 18.60 -3.88 7.31
N LEU A 47 19.47 -4.76 7.79
CA LEU A 47 19.08 -5.94 8.56
C LEU A 47 18.54 -5.49 9.92
N GLY A 48 17.24 -5.17 9.96
CA GLY A 48 16.54 -4.75 11.16
C GLY A 48 15.37 -3.83 10.84
N ALA A 49 14.15 -4.40 10.84
CA ALA A 49 12.85 -3.73 10.74
C ALA A 49 12.74 -2.71 9.58
N ALA A 50 12.00 -3.07 8.54
CA ALA A 50 11.31 -2.06 7.74
C ALA A 50 10.50 -1.21 8.72
N ARG A 51 11.01 -0.02 9.07
CA ARG A 51 10.18 0.99 9.72
C ARG A 51 9.12 1.30 8.68
N ASN A 52 7.90 0.80 8.86
CA ASN A 52 6.75 1.30 8.12
C ASN A 52 6.69 2.79 8.46
N THR A 53 7.30 3.63 7.61
CA THR A 53 7.34 5.07 7.81
C THR A 53 5.97 5.61 7.49
N THR A 54 5.16 5.79 8.52
CA THR A 54 3.86 6.41 8.38
C THR A 54 4.04 7.89 8.02
N HIS A 55 3.33 8.34 6.99
CA HIS A 55 3.20 9.73 6.60
C HIS A 55 2.03 10.37 7.34
N ALA A 56 2.30 11.44 8.09
CA ALA A 56 1.25 12.23 8.72
C ALA A 56 0.44 12.99 7.66
N LEU A 57 -0.88 12.97 7.80
CA LEU A 57 -1.80 13.76 7.01
C LEU A 57 -1.98 15.12 7.67
N GLN A 58 -1.73 16.19 6.92
CA GLN A 58 -2.01 17.55 7.37
C GLN A 58 -3.50 17.87 7.28
N THR A 59 -4.20 17.22 6.34
CA THR A 59 -5.65 17.19 6.29
C THR A 59 -6.12 15.79 6.63
N PRO A 60 -6.56 15.53 7.88
CA PRO A 60 -7.03 14.21 8.28
C PRO A 60 -8.20 13.72 7.42
N LEU A 61 -8.21 12.43 7.15
CA LEU A 61 -9.32 11.78 6.47
C LEU A 61 -10.35 11.34 7.49
N THR A 62 -11.61 11.66 7.25
CA THR A 62 -12.73 11.13 8.03
C THR A 62 -13.45 10.09 7.19
N VAL A 63 -13.60 8.90 7.74
CA VAL A 63 -14.38 7.83 7.13
C VAL A 63 -15.60 7.60 8.02
N ALA A 64 -16.80 7.85 7.50
CA ALA A 64 -18.01 7.84 8.30
C ALA A 64 -19.21 7.31 7.53
N PRO A 65 -20.16 6.61 8.19
CA PRO A 65 -21.40 6.19 7.55
C PRO A 65 -22.24 7.43 7.21
N VAL A 66 -22.85 7.41 6.04
CA VAL A 66 -23.80 8.44 5.61
C VAL A 66 -25.16 8.14 6.25
N THR A 67 -25.67 9.08 7.04
CA THR A 67 -26.99 9.00 7.69
C THR A 67 -28.08 9.71 6.88
N GLY A 68 -27.68 10.63 5.99
CA GLY A 68 -28.58 11.36 5.10
C GLY A 68 -27.82 12.12 4.02
N SER A 69 -28.51 12.49 2.95
CA SER A 69 -27.97 13.38 1.91
C SER A 69 -29.08 14.24 1.33
N TYR A 70 -28.82 15.53 1.12
CA TYR A 70 -29.77 16.46 0.52
C TYR A 70 -29.08 17.37 -0.50
N PRO A 71 -29.81 17.80 -1.55
CA PRO A 71 -29.29 18.74 -2.52
C PRO A 71 -29.11 20.12 -1.89
N GLY A 72 -28.05 20.82 -2.31
CA GLY A 72 -27.71 22.18 -1.88
C GLY A 72 -26.79 22.24 -0.66
N ALA A 73 -26.72 23.45 -0.08
CA ALA A 73 -25.80 23.77 1.01
C ALA A 73 -26.19 23.08 2.34
N CYS A 74 -25.20 22.88 3.21
CA CYS A 74 -25.38 22.33 4.55
C CYS A 74 -26.04 23.33 5.51
N SER A 75 -27.37 23.38 5.54
CA SER A 75 -28.15 24.28 6.40
C SER A 75 -28.34 23.80 7.84
N GLY A 76 -28.10 22.51 8.11
CA GLY A 76 -28.30 21.87 9.43
C GLY A 76 -27.07 21.09 9.93
N GLY A 77 -25.87 21.47 9.50
CA GLY A 77 -24.64 20.70 9.71
C GLY A 77 -24.40 19.67 8.60
N GLY A 78 -23.36 18.85 8.76
CA GLY A 78 -22.88 17.91 7.75
C GLY A 78 -21.68 18.43 6.95
N ALA A 79 -21.33 17.71 5.89
CA ALA A 79 -20.19 18.00 5.03
C ALA A 79 -20.64 18.11 3.56
N PRO A 80 -20.36 19.23 2.87
CA PRO A 80 -20.68 19.35 1.45
C PRO A 80 -19.73 18.49 0.60
N ASP A 81 -20.17 18.08 -0.59
CA ASP A 81 -19.28 17.51 -1.59
C ASP A 81 -18.29 18.55 -2.17
N LEU A 82 -17.40 18.10 -3.04
CA LEU A 82 -16.41 18.97 -3.69
C LEU A 82 -17.06 20.08 -4.56
N THR A 83 -18.26 19.85 -5.08
CA THR A 83 -18.99 20.82 -5.91
C THR A 83 -19.89 21.75 -5.11
N GLY A 84 -20.18 21.40 -3.85
CA GLY A 84 -21.20 22.06 -3.02
C GLY A 84 -22.64 21.73 -3.42
N ALA A 85 -22.84 20.79 -4.35
CA ALA A 85 -24.16 20.43 -4.87
C ALA A 85 -24.93 19.50 -3.94
N THR A 86 -24.23 18.68 -3.16
CA THR A 86 -24.83 17.74 -2.21
C THR A 86 -24.23 17.96 -0.82
N CYS A 87 -25.08 18.02 0.19
CA CYS A 87 -24.66 17.95 1.59
C CYS A 87 -24.92 16.57 2.17
N TYR A 88 -23.92 16.01 2.83
CA TYR A 88 -23.99 14.71 3.49
C TYR A 88 -24.04 14.86 5.01
N GLN A 89 -24.98 14.15 5.62
CA GLN A 89 -24.98 13.93 7.06
C GLN A 89 -24.15 12.70 7.38
N LEU A 90 -23.15 12.89 8.24
CA LEU A 90 -22.21 11.85 8.63
C LEU A 90 -22.53 11.39 10.05
N GLY A 91 -22.59 10.08 10.24
CA GLY A 91 -22.67 9.47 11.56
C GLY A 91 -21.31 9.42 12.26
N GLN A 92 -21.24 8.65 13.35
CA GLN A 92 -19.97 8.41 14.03
C GLN A 92 -19.04 7.58 13.13
N GLY A 93 -17.86 8.13 12.85
CA GLY A 93 -16.85 7.54 11.99
C GLY A 93 -15.49 7.44 12.67
N ILE A 94 -14.46 7.28 11.85
CA ILE A 94 -13.06 7.25 12.29
C ILE A 94 -12.30 8.40 11.61
N THR A 95 -11.26 8.88 12.30
CA THR A 95 -10.34 9.88 11.75
C THR A 95 -8.97 9.23 11.56
N ILE A 96 -8.48 9.31 10.33
CA ILE A 96 -7.18 8.81 9.91
C ILE A 96 -6.24 10.01 9.82
N ASN A 97 -5.25 10.04 10.71
CA ASN A 97 -4.26 11.12 10.78
C ASN A 97 -2.94 10.77 10.09
N ALA A 98 -2.76 9.51 9.70
CA ALA A 98 -1.50 9.03 9.16
C ALA A 98 -1.70 7.79 8.27
N VAL A 99 -0.86 7.63 7.27
CA VAL A 99 -0.95 6.57 6.23
C VAL A 99 0.42 5.93 6.01
N GLU A 100 0.49 4.64 5.71
CA GLU A 100 1.75 3.99 5.31
C GLU A 100 2.14 4.34 3.88
N LYS A 101 1.14 4.44 3.00
CA LYS A 101 1.33 4.80 1.60
C LYS A 101 0.17 5.65 1.14
N ILE A 102 0.46 6.64 0.29
CA ILE A 102 -0.54 7.37 -0.46
C ILE A 102 0.01 7.69 -1.85
N ALA A 103 -0.78 7.44 -2.89
CA ALA A 103 -0.34 7.62 -4.27
C ALA A 103 -1.52 7.90 -5.20
N VAL A 104 -1.22 8.55 -6.33
CA VAL A 104 -2.14 8.66 -7.47
C VAL A 104 -1.90 7.48 -8.40
N GLU A 105 -2.96 6.74 -8.70
CA GLU A 105 -2.91 5.58 -9.62
C GLU A 105 -3.88 5.76 -10.78
N PRO A 106 -3.53 5.31 -12.00
CA PRO A 106 -4.45 5.31 -13.12
C PRO A 106 -5.62 4.37 -12.85
N ALA A 107 -6.81 4.79 -13.24
CA ALA A 107 -8.04 4.02 -13.19
C ALA A 107 -8.56 3.72 -14.62
N GLN A 108 -9.59 2.89 -14.70
CA GLN A 108 -10.26 2.61 -15.97
C GLN A 108 -10.85 3.90 -16.57
N GLY A 109 -10.91 3.97 -17.91
CA GLY A 109 -11.51 5.11 -18.61
C GLY A 109 -10.68 6.39 -18.61
N GLY A 110 -9.37 6.32 -18.34
CA GLY A 110 -8.47 7.48 -18.34
C GLY A 110 -8.55 8.36 -17.09
N HIS A 111 -9.36 7.96 -16.11
CA HIS A 111 -9.46 8.60 -14.80
C HIS A 111 -8.30 8.21 -13.90
N HIS A 112 -8.16 8.90 -12.77
CA HIS A 112 -7.16 8.61 -11.75
C HIS A 112 -7.84 8.46 -10.39
N ASN A 113 -7.27 7.62 -9.54
CA ASN A 113 -7.68 7.41 -8.16
C ASN A 113 -6.57 7.85 -7.20
N VAL A 114 -6.94 8.17 -5.97
CA VAL A 114 -5.97 8.25 -4.87
C VAL A 114 -6.08 6.97 -4.05
N VAL A 115 -5.02 6.20 -4.01
CA VAL A 115 -4.93 4.96 -3.21
C VAL A 115 -4.17 5.22 -1.93
N ILE A 116 -4.67 4.66 -0.83
CA ILE A 116 -4.15 4.86 0.51
C ILE A 116 -4.01 3.49 1.17
N LEU A 117 -2.85 3.24 1.77
CA LEU A 117 -2.61 2.13 2.67
C LEU A 117 -2.54 2.65 4.10
N LEU A 118 -3.38 2.11 4.97
CA LEU A 118 -3.43 2.49 6.38
C LEU A 118 -2.42 1.70 7.23
N PRO A 119 -1.85 2.33 8.27
CA PRO A 119 -1.10 1.61 9.30
C PRO A 119 -2.02 0.66 10.08
N PRO A 120 -1.47 -0.33 10.83
CA PRO A 120 -2.24 -1.37 11.51
C PRO A 120 -3.43 -0.85 12.32
N ASP A 121 -3.23 0.19 13.14
CA ASP A 121 -4.29 0.77 13.97
C ASP A 121 -5.44 1.33 13.13
N GLY A 122 -5.12 2.05 12.04
CA GLY A 122 -6.10 2.61 11.11
C GLY A 122 -6.83 1.53 10.31
N ARG A 123 -6.12 0.49 9.90
CA ARG A 123 -6.70 -0.69 9.25
C ARG A 123 -7.73 -1.38 10.15
N ASP A 124 -7.41 -1.59 11.42
CA ASP A 124 -8.31 -2.28 12.34
C ASP A 124 -9.55 -1.44 12.65
N GLN A 125 -9.39 -0.11 12.76
CA GLN A 125 -10.51 0.82 12.86
C GLN A 125 -11.41 0.79 11.62
N LEU A 126 -10.82 0.83 10.42
CA LEU A 126 -11.54 0.75 9.15
C LEU A 126 -12.29 -0.57 9.00
N ALA A 127 -11.65 -1.69 9.35
CA ALA A 127 -12.27 -3.01 9.31
C ALA A 127 -13.49 -3.08 10.24
N ARG A 128 -13.40 -2.55 11.46
CA ARG A 128 -14.56 -2.50 12.37
C ARG A 128 -15.68 -1.62 11.80
N LEU A 129 -15.34 -0.42 11.33
CA LEU A 129 -16.32 0.52 10.79
C LEU A 129 -17.06 -0.08 9.58
N THR A 130 -16.33 -0.63 8.62
CA THR A 130 -16.90 -1.20 7.39
C THR A 130 -17.70 -2.46 7.68
N GLY A 131 -17.24 -3.33 8.58
CA GLY A 131 -17.98 -4.52 9.01
C GLY A 131 -19.34 -4.21 9.64
N GLN A 132 -19.44 -3.10 10.38
CA GLN A 132 -20.71 -2.63 10.96
C GLN A 132 -21.62 -1.92 9.95
N ASN A 133 -21.11 -1.60 8.76
CA ASN A 133 -21.79 -0.78 7.76
C ASN A 133 -21.83 -1.44 6.37
N VAL A 134 -21.78 -2.78 6.32
CA VAL A 134 -21.95 -3.55 5.09
C VAL A 134 -23.31 -3.21 4.45
N LYS A 135 -23.28 -2.98 3.12
CA LYS A 135 -24.38 -2.49 2.28
C LYS A 135 -24.92 -1.11 2.64
N ARG A 136 -24.18 -0.34 3.44
CA ARG A 136 -24.48 1.06 3.73
C ARG A 136 -23.49 1.97 3.00
N LYS A 137 -23.92 3.22 2.78
CA LYS A 137 -23.06 4.25 2.20
C LYS A 137 -22.08 4.77 3.25
N ILE A 138 -20.79 4.79 2.93
CA ILE A 138 -19.73 5.42 3.71
C ILE A 138 -19.17 6.58 2.89
N ALA A 139 -18.98 7.72 3.54
CA ALA A 139 -18.30 8.87 2.98
C ALA A 139 -16.83 8.87 3.43
N ILE A 140 -15.97 9.29 2.53
CA ILE A 140 -14.60 9.71 2.82
C ILE A 140 -14.57 11.23 2.66
N ALA A 141 -14.22 11.92 3.74
CA ALA A 141 -14.13 13.36 3.80
C ALA A 141 -12.72 13.83 4.14
N ALA A 142 -12.31 14.95 3.56
CA ALA A 142 -11.04 15.63 3.85
C ALA A 142 -11.31 17.13 3.98
N GLY A 143 -10.75 17.78 5.00
CA GLY A 143 -10.90 19.23 5.19
C GLY A 143 -12.36 19.68 5.34
N GLY A 144 -13.20 18.83 5.93
CA GLY A 144 -14.64 19.11 6.11
C GLY A 144 -15.49 18.91 4.86
N ARG A 145 -14.95 18.40 3.75
CA ARG A 145 -15.69 18.15 2.51
C ARG A 145 -15.69 16.67 2.15
N VAL A 146 -16.82 16.17 1.67
CA VAL A 146 -16.93 14.79 1.16
C VAL A 146 -16.27 14.71 -0.21
N VAL A 147 -15.22 13.89 -0.28
CA VAL A 147 -14.46 13.64 -1.50
C VAL A 147 -15.12 12.53 -2.31
N THR A 148 -15.60 11.48 -1.63
CA THR A 148 -16.37 10.40 -2.24
C THR A 148 -17.34 9.80 -1.24
N ALA A 149 -18.44 9.25 -1.75
CA ALA A 149 -19.43 8.54 -0.94
C ALA A 149 -19.89 7.29 -1.67
N ALA A 150 -19.48 6.12 -1.19
CA ALA A 150 -19.69 4.84 -1.86
C ALA A 150 -20.37 3.83 -0.93
N THR A 151 -21.07 2.87 -1.52
CA THR A 151 -21.61 1.73 -0.77
C THR A 151 -20.48 0.78 -0.42
N VAL A 152 -20.41 0.36 0.84
CA VAL A 152 -19.48 -0.67 1.29
C VAL A 152 -20.09 -2.03 1.01
N ASP A 153 -19.45 -2.84 0.17
CA ASP A 153 -19.95 -4.16 -0.16
C ASP A 153 -19.61 -5.22 0.87
N GLU A 154 -18.45 -5.10 1.50
CA GLU A 154 -17.92 -6.04 2.48
C GLU A 154 -16.97 -5.34 3.46
N GLN A 155 -16.58 -6.06 4.51
CA GLN A 155 -15.62 -5.58 5.48
C GLN A 155 -14.23 -5.40 4.86
N ILE A 156 -13.61 -4.23 5.04
CA ILE A 156 -12.28 -3.93 4.50
C ILE A 156 -11.22 -4.27 5.55
N VAL A 157 -10.66 -5.48 5.45
CA VAL A 157 -9.61 -5.96 6.38
C VAL A 157 -8.18 -5.66 5.90
N THR A 158 -8.00 -5.29 4.64
CA THR A 158 -6.68 -5.05 4.03
C THR A 158 -6.07 -3.71 4.42
N GLY A 159 -6.91 -2.74 4.82
CA GLY A 159 -6.46 -1.36 5.08
C GLY A 159 -6.25 -0.53 3.82
N ASN A 160 -6.64 -1.05 2.65
CA ASN A 160 -6.62 -0.31 1.40
C ASN A 160 -7.87 0.54 1.26
N LEU A 161 -7.69 1.84 1.05
CA LEU A 161 -8.73 2.77 0.68
C LEU A 161 -8.46 3.31 -0.71
N THR A 162 -9.51 3.39 -1.52
CA THR A 162 -9.46 4.02 -2.84
C THR A 162 -10.45 5.16 -2.86
N ILE A 163 -9.95 6.37 -3.08
CA ILE A 163 -10.77 7.54 -3.33
C ILE A 163 -10.97 7.64 -4.84
N SER A 164 -12.20 7.38 -5.28
CA SER A 164 -12.63 7.44 -6.68
C SER A 164 -13.64 8.56 -6.90
N GLY A 165 -13.57 9.18 -8.08
CA GLY A 165 -14.44 10.31 -8.44
C GLY A 165 -14.25 10.82 -9.88
N SER A 166 -13.81 9.96 -10.80
CA SER A 166 -13.50 10.33 -12.19
C SER A 166 -12.45 11.44 -12.34
N PHE A 167 -11.50 11.53 -11.38
CA PHE A 167 -10.51 12.59 -11.36
C PHE A 167 -9.63 12.60 -12.61
N THR A 168 -9.28 13.79 -13.07
CA THR A 168 -8.10 13.97 -13.93
C THR A 168 -6.82 13.75 -13.12
N ARG A 169 -5.69 13.49 -13.80
CA ARG A 169 -4.40 13.34 -13.12
C ARG A 169 -4.05 14.57 -12.26
N PRO A 170 -4.21 15.83 -12.74
CA PRO A 170 -3.97 17.01 -11.92
C PRO A 170 -4.89 17.11 -10.70
N GLU A 171 -6.18 16.79 -10.83
CA GLU A 171 -7.12 16.80 -9.69
C GLU A 171 -6.73 15.78 -8.62
N ALA A 172 -6.36 14.56 -9.00
CA ALA A 172 -5.91 13.54 -8.07
C ALA A 172 -4.60 13.96 -7.35
N GLN A 173 -3.68 14.65 -8.06
CA GLN A 173 -2.46 15.19 -7.47
C GLN A 173 -2.74 16.36 -6.52
N ALA A 174 -3.69 17.24 -6.86
CA ALA A 174 -4.10 18.33 -5.98
C ALA A 174 -4.70 17.79 -4.68
N LEU A 175 -5.54 16.74 -4.76
CA LEU A 175 -6.05 16.04 -3.59
C LEU A 175 -4.93 15.40 -2.76
N LEU A 176 -3.99 14.70 -3.41
CA LEU A 176 -2.81 14.13 -2.73
C LEU A 176 -2.03 15.21 -1.96
N ALA A 177 -1.77 16.35 -2.60
CA ALA A 177 -1.07 17.48 -1.99
C ALA A 177 -1.87 18.03 -0.81
N GLN A 178 -3.17 18.28 -0.96
CA GLN A 178 -4.03 18.75 0.12
C GLN A 178 -3.95 17.84 1.36
N LEU A 179 -3.92 16.52 1.17
CA LEU A 179 -3.83 15.54 2.25
C LEU A 179 -2.46 15.60 2.97
N LEU A 180 -1.37 15.80 2.23
CA LEU A 180 0.00 15.74 2.75
C LEU A 180 0.57 17.08 3.24
N SER A 181 0.16 18.22 2.65
CA SER A 181 0.68 19.55 2.98
C SER A 181 -0.39 20.50 3.52
N GLY A 182 -1.68 20.12 3.51
CA GLY A 182 -2.77 20.96 4.02
C GLY A 182 -3.15 22.10 3.08
N THR A 183 -2.50 22.22 1.93
CA THR A 183 -2.76 23.24 0.92
C THR A 183 -3.87 22.78 0.00
N ALA A 184 -5.07 23.35 0.14
CA ALA A 184 -6.08 23.29 -0.92
C ALA A 184 -5.58 24.17 -2.09
N SER A 185 -5.48 23.60 -3.29
CA SER A 185 -5.19 24.37 -4.52
C SER A 185 -6.48 24.90 -5.12
#